data_AF-I3RDV9-F1
#
_entry.id   AF-I3RDV9-F1
#
_cell.length_a   1.000
_cell.length_b   1.000
_cell.length_c   1.000
_cell.angle_alpha   90.00
_cell.angle_beta   90.00
_cell.angle_gamma   90.00
#
_symmetry.space_group_name_H-M   'P 1'
#
loop_
_entity.id
_entity.type
_entity.pdbx_description
1 polymer ?
#
loop_
_entity_poly.entity_id
_entity_poly.type
_entity_poly.pdbx_seq_one_letter_code
_entity_poly.pdbx_strand_id
1 'polypeptide(L)'
;MVMGIVRSLRKMLRAKKRRVIGVVKIEKVIRMKDREAILGRVEKGVVRVGAILGRGRVILIKKYREEIEFAMAGEDVFLVVEGTVGKLKGDKVEVIRPRSPIL
;
A
#
# COMPACT_ATOMS: atom_id res chain seq x y z
N MET A 1 35.44 -0.86 12.67
CA MET A 1 34.14 -0.57 13.33
C MET A 1 33.02 -0.17 12.33
N VAL A 2 33.33 0.52 11.22
CA VAL A 2 32.34 1.03 10.25
C VAL A 2 31.63 -0.06 9.42
N MET A 3 32.32 -1.16 9.09
CA MET A 3 31.79 -2.20 8.18
C MET A 3 30.65 -3.06 8.77
N GLY A 4 30.61 -3.21 10.11
CA GLY A 4 29.53 -3.94 10.81
C GLY A 4 28.20 -3.16 10.80
N ILE A 5 28.28 -1.84 10.95
CA ILE A 5 27.13 -0.93 10.91
C ILE A 5 26.49 -0.95 9.51
N VAL A 6 27.31 -0.89 8.45
CA VAL A 6 26.85 -0.94 7.05
C VAL A 6 26.14 -2.27 6.73
N ARG A 7 26.64 -3.41 7.25
CA ARG A 7 25.98 -4.72 7.09
C ARG A 7 24.61 -4.78 7.78
N SER A 8 24.52 -4.31 9.03
CA SER A 8 23.24 -4.27 9.76
C SER A 8 22.24 -3.35 9.07
N LEU A 9 22.66 -2.17 8.62
CA LEU A 9 21.81 -1.24 7.86
C LEU A 9 21.29 -1.89 6.57
N ARG A 10 22.16 -2.58 5.81
CA ARG A 10 21.76 -3.30 4.58
C ARG A 10 20.75 -4.41 4.86
N LYS A 11 20.90 -5.14 5.98
CA LYS A 11 19.99 -6.22 6.36
C LYS A 11 18.62 -5.67 6.76
N MET A 12 18.57 -4.56 7.49
CA MET A 12 17.34 -3.83 7.83
C MET A 12 16.66 -3.25 6.59
N LEU A 13 17.41 -2.63 5.68
CA LEU A 13 16.90 -2.10 4.41
C LEU A 13 16.32 -3.22 3.52
N ARG A 14 16.97 -4.39 3.46
CA ARG A 14 16.44 -5.57 2.75
C ARG A 14 15.18 -6.14 3.42
N ALA A 15 15.12 -6.15 4.75
CA ALA A 15 13.93 -6.60 5.49
C ALA A 15 12.74 -5.65 5.27
N LYS A 16 12.99 -4.33 5.18
CA LYS A 16 11.99 -3.32 4.85
C LYS A 16 11.50 -3.45 3.40
N LYS A 17 12.43 -3.62 2.45
CA LYS A 17 12.12 -3.92 1.03
C LYS A 17 11.32 -5.21 0.85
N ARG A 18 11.59 -6.26 1.65
CA ARG A 18 10.88 -7.56 1.58
C ARG A 18 9.39 -7.49 1.96
N ARG A 19 8.91 -6.36 2.48
CA ARG A 19 7.49 -6.19 2.85
C ARG A 19 6.71 -5.30 1.92
N VAL A 20 7.38 -4.45 1.13
CA VAL A 20 6.70 -3.62 0.13
C VAL A 20 6.37 -4.50 -1.07
N ILE A 21 5.08 -4.64 -1.36
CA ILE A 21 4.56 -5.47 -2.46
C ILE A 21 4.01 -4.65 -3.62
N GLY A 22 3.85 -3.34 -3.42
CA GLY A 22 3.38 -2.44 -4.46
C GLY A 22 3.55 -0.97 -4.10
N VAL A 23 3.27 -0.11 -5.08
CA VAL A 23 3.24 1.35 -4.93
C VAL A 23 2.00 1.87 -5.64
N VAL A 24 1.22 2.69 -4.95
CA VAL A 24 0.04 3.35 -5.51
C VAL A 24 0.32 4.85 -5.60
N LYS A 25 0.11 5.42 -6.78
CA LYS A 25 -0.01 6.86 -6.96
C LYS A 25 -1.45 7.28 -6.63
N ILE A 26 -1.60 8.13 -5.63
CA ILE A 26 -2.84 8.68 -5.15
C ILE A 26 -3.17 9.92 -5.97
N GLU A 27 -4.36 9.95 -6.56
CA GLU A 27 -4.87 11.12 -7.29
C GLU A 27 -5.85 11.91 -6.43
N LYS A 28 -6.70 11.20 -5.66
CA LYS A 28 -7.67 11.82 -4.78
C LYS A 28 -7.90 10.97 -3.54
N VAL A 29 -8.07 11.64 -2.41
CA VAL A 29 -8.49 11.02 -1.15
C VAL A 29 -9.79 11.66 -0.70
N ILE A 30 -10.78 10.82 -0.41
CA ILE A 30 -12.06 11.20 0.16
C ILE A 30 -12.08 10.63 1.57
N ARG A 31 -12.10 11.51 2.56
CA ARG A 31 -12.10 11.12 3.97
C ARG A 31 -13.52 10.93 4.47
N MET A 32 -13.74 9.80 5.13
CA MET A 32 -14.94 9.47 5.88
C MET A 32 -14.51 9.25 7.34
N LYS A 33 -15.47 9.14 8.26
CA LYS A 33 -15.21 9.10 9.71
C LYS A 33 -14.12 8.08 10.11
N ASP A 34 -14.28 6.84 9.66
CA ASP A 34 -13.40 5.71 10.03
C ASP A 34 -12.69 5.08 8.81
N ARG A 35 -12.88 5.67 7.62
CA ARG A 35 -12.42 5.12 6.35
C ARG A 35 -11.93 6.21 5.42
N GLU A 36 -11.00 5.86 4.53
CA GLU A 36 -10.59 6.71 3.42
C GLU A 36 -10.85 5.97 2.11
N ALA A 37 -11.50 6.67 1.18
CA ALA A 37 -11.63 6.24 -0.21
C ALA A 37 -10.57 6.93 -1.06
N ILE A 38 -9.92 6.16 -1.91
CA ILE A 38 -8.75 6.58 -2.67
C ILE A 38 -9.00 6.29 -4.13
N LEU A 39 -8.83 7.31 -4.96
CA LEU A 39 -8.65 7.14 -6.39
C LEU A 39 -7.15 7.20 -6.68
N GLY A 40 -6.65 6.23 -7.43
CA GLY A 40 -5.25 6.19 -7.76
C GLY A 40 -4.90 5.12 -8.79
N ARG A 41 -3.63 5.08 -9.15
CA ARG A 41 -3.04 4.12 -10.08
C ARG A 41 -1.98 3.29 -9.40
N VAL A 42 -2.00 1.98 -9.60
CA VAL A 42 -0.91 1.11 -9.15
C VAL A 42 0.29 1.35 -10.07
N GLU A 43 1.36 1.96 -9.58
CA GLU A 43 2.56 2.22 -10.41
C GLU A 43 3.48 1.00 -10.47
N LYS A 44 3.55 0.21 -9.40
CA LYS A 44 4.44 -0.95 -9.28
C LYS A 44 3.82 -2.04 -8.44
N GLY A 45 4.12 -3.29 -8.77
CA GLY A 45 3.74 -4.46 -7.97
C GLY A 45 2.23 -4.71 -7.92
N VAL A 46 1.72 -5.04 -6.74
CA VAL A 46 0.34 -5.45 -6.51
C VAL A 46 -0.27 -4.77 -5.27
N VAL A 47 -1.52 -4.37 -5.39
CA VAL A 47 -2.43 -4.06 -4.28
C VAL A 47 -3.41 -5.21 -4.12
N ARG A 48 -3.69 -5.64 -2.90
CA ARG A 48 -4.70 -6.67 -2.63
C ARG A 48 -5.50 -6.33 -1.38
N VAL A 49 -6.70 -6.91 -1.27
CA VAL A 49 -7.50 -6.80 -0.06
C VAL A 49 -6.70 -7.33 1.13
N GLY A 50 -6.82 -6.61 2.26
CA GLY A 50 -6.07 -6.86 3.49
C GLY A 50 -4.64 -6.31 3.51
N ALA A 51 -4.13 -5.77 2.39
CA ALA A 51 -2.83 -5.10 2.39
C ALA A 51 -2.86 -3.81 3.22
N ILE A 52 -1.69 -3.39 3.72
CA ILE A 52 -1.55 -2.12 4.45
C ILE A 52 -1.12 -1.04 3.47
N LEU A 53 -1.87 0.05 3.39
CA LEU A 53 -1.59 1.21 2.57
C LEU A 53 -1.37 2.42 3.49
N GLY A 54 -0.11 2.88 3.59
CA GLY A 54 0.27 3.89 4.58
C GLY A 54 0.07 3.37 6.01
N ARG A 55 -0.95 3.87 6.71
CA ARG A 55 -1.36 3.39 8.05
C ARG A 55 -2.73 2.70 8.06
N GLY A 56 -3.40 2.62 6.92
CA GLY A 56 -4.73 2.00 6.81
C GLY A 56 -4.66 0.60 6.22
N ARG A 57 -5.73 -0.18 6.40
CA ARG A 57 -5.89 -1.52 5.81
C ARG A 57 -6.86 -1.47 4.64
N VAL A 58 -6.45 -1.97 3.49
CA VAL A 58 -7.32 -2.07 2.31
C VAL A 58 -8.41 -3.10 2.60
N ILE A 59 -9.68 -2.67 2.56
CA ILE A 59 -10.83 -3.55 2.80
C ILE A 59 -11.60 -3.86 1.51
N LEU A 60 -11.48 -2.99 0.49
CA LEU A 60 -12.16 -3.16 -0.78
C LEU A 60 -11.37 -2.49 -1.90
N ILE A 61 -11.37 -3.13 -3.06
CA ILE A 61 -10.77 -2.62 -4.30
C ILE A 61 -11.85 -2.68 -5.37
N LYS A 62 -12.08 -1.57 -6.06
CA LYS A 62 -12.92 -1.52 -7.25
C LYS A 62 -12.09 -1.12 -8.46
N LYS A 63 -12.37 -1.77 -9.58
CA LYS A 63 -11.90 -1.37 -10.90
C LYS A 63 -13.13 -1.19 -11.77
N TYR A 64 -13.33 0.03 -12.27
CA TYR A 64 -14.57 0.44 -12.93
C TYR A 64 -15.80 0.20 -12.04
N ARG A 65 -16.63 -0.81 -12.37
CA ARG A 65 -17.87 -1.17 -11.65
C ARG A 65 -17.77 -2.47 -10.86
N GLU A 66 -16.62 -3.15 -10.91
CA GLU A 66 -16.44 -4.47 -10.31
C GLU A 66 -15.55 -4.42 -9.08
N GLU A 67 -15.89 -5.24 -8.09
CA GLU A 67 -15.05 -5.48 -6.92
C GLU A 67 -14.06 -6.60 -7.24
N ILE A 68 -12.78 -6.35 -6.94
CA ILE A 68 -11.68 -7.27 -7.25
C ILE A 68 -10.84 -7.55 -6.01
N GLU A 69 -10.18 -8.70 -5.98
CA GLU A 69 -9.35 -9.09 -4.83
C GLU A 69 -7.97 -8.45 -4.86
N PHE A 70 -7.46 -8.13 -6.06
CA PHE A 70 -6.16 -7.51 -6.25
C PHE A 70 -6.11 -6.72 -7.56
N ALA A 71 -5.18 -5.76 -7.61
CA ALA A 71 -4.85 -4.96 -8.78
C ALA A 71 -3.33 -4.90 -8.99
N MET A 72 -2.90 -4.93 -10.24
CA MET A 72 -1.50 -4.95 -10.67
C MET A 72 -1.05 -3.60 -11.22
N ALA A 73 0.26 -3.45 -11.38
CA ALA A 73 0.88 -2.27 -11.97
C ALA A 73 0.23 -1.89 -13.33
N GLY A 74 -0.04 -0.60 -13.51
CA GLY A 74 -0.71 -0.03 -14.68
C GLY A 74 -2.21 0.16 -14.51
N GLU A 75 -2.83 -0.44 -13.47
CA GLU A 75 -4.27 -0.38 -13.28
C GLU A 75 -4.70 0.83 -12.44
N ASP A 76 -5.78 1.47 -12.91
CA ASP A 76 -6.49 2.51 -12.19
C ASP A 76 -7.50 1.86 -11.23
N VAL A 77 -7.48 2.28 -9.98
CA VAL A 77 -8.18 1.63 -8.88
C VAL A 77 -8.88 2.63 -7.97
N PHE A 78 -10.01 2.19 -7.45
CA PHE A 78 -10.68 2.79 -6.31
C PHE A 78 -10.46 1.91 -5.09
N LEU A 79 -9.74 2.40 -4.09
CA LEU A 79 -9.43 1.67 -2.86
C LEU A 79 -10.23 2.23 -1.70
N VAL A 80 -10.87 1.37 -0.93
CA VAL A 80 -11.42 1.74 0.37
C VAL A 80 -10.51 1.16 1.44
N VAL A 81 -10.09 2.05 2.34
CA VAL A 81 -9.13 1.77 3.39
C VAL A 81 -9.79 2.03 4.72
N GLU A 82 -9.70 1.06 5.63
CA GLU A 82 -10.07 1.25 7.02
C GLU A 82 -8.93 1.97 7.76
N GLY A 83 -9.30 3.02 8.50
CA GLY A 83 -8.35 3.98 9.08
C GLY A 83 -7.89 5.03 8.07
N THR A 84 -6.72 5.61 8.30
CA THR A 84 -6.15 6.67 7.46
C THR A 84 -4.85 6.23 6.81
N VAL A 85 -4.61 6.63 5.57
CA VAL A 85 -3.31 6.48 4.91
C VAL A 85 -2.25 7.41 5.54
N GLY A 86 -2.70 8.44 6.27
CA GLY A 86 -1.85 9.42 6.94
C GLY A 86 -1.45 10.59 6.04
N LYS A 87 -0.43 11.36 6.45
CA LYS A 87 0.14 12.43 5.61
C LYS A 87 0.88 11.81 4.43
N LEU A 88 0.32 11.96 3.25
CA LEU A 88 0.95 11.65 1.98
C LEU A 88 2.20 12.53 1.81
N LYS A 89 3.40 11.94 1.86
CA LYS A 89 4.63 12.63 1.47
C LYS A 89 4.79 12.47 -0.04
N GLY A 90 4.18 13.39 -0.78
CA GLY A 90 3.97 13.27 -2.22
C GLY A 90 2.83 12.31 -2.56
N ASP A 91 2.55 12.16 -3.85
CA ASP A 91 1.37 11.43 -4.32
C ASP A 91 1.54 9.90 -4.29
N LYS A 92 2.57 9.35 -3.65
CA LYS A 92 2.88 7.91 -3.73
C LYS A 92 2.87 7.24 -2.36
N VAL A 93 2.28 6.06 -2.30
CA VAL A 93 2.16 5.27 -1.08
C VAL A 93 2.62 3.84 -1.31
N GLU A 94 3.48 3.37 -0.42
CA GLU A 94 3.92 1.98 -0.41
C GLU A 94 2.81 1.06 0.11
N VAL A 95 2.64 -0.06 -0.58
CA VAL A 95 1.73 -1.14 -0.21
C VAL A 95 2.54 -2.19 0.51
N ILE A 96 2.15 -2.51 1.74
CA ILE A 96 2.89 -3.40 2.62
C ILE A 96 2.10 -4.71 2.77
N ARG A 97 2.81 -5.84 2.63
CA ARG A 97 2.25 -7.17 2.89
C ARG A 97 1.82 -7.26 4.35
N PRO A 98 0.57 -7.67 4.64
CA PRO A 98 0.13 -7.90 6.00
C PRO A 98 0.93 -9.08 6.59
N ARG A 99 1.21 -9.06 7.89
CA ARG A 99 2.02 -10.10 8.56
C ARG A 99 1.28 -11.43 8.74
N SER A 100 -0.03 -11.49 8.48
CA SER A 100 -0.81 -12.72 8.60
C SER A 100 -1.27 -13.23 7.24
N PRO A 101 -1.28 -14.55 7.02
CA PRO A 101 -2.11 -15.15 5.99
C PRO A 101 -3.58 -14.82 6.32
N ILE A 102 -4.35 -14.50 5.29
CA ILE A 102 -5.81 -14.52 5.40
C ILE A 102 -6.11 -16.02 5.48
N LEU A 103 -6.55 -16.47 6.66
CA LEU A 103 -7.19 -17.77 6.86
C LEU A 103 -8.58 -17.71 6.24
#